data_AF-A0AAD9M5Y9-F1
#
_entry.id   AF-A0AAD9M5Y9-F1
#
_cell.length_a   1.000
_cell.length_b   1.000
_cell.length_c   1.000
_cell.angle_alpha   90.00
_cell.angle_beta   90.00
_cell.angle_gamma   90.00
#
_symmetry.space_group_name_H-M   'P 1'
#
loop_
_entity.id
_entity.type
_entity.pdbx_description
1 polymer ?
#
loop_
_entity_poly.entity_id
_entity_poly.type
_entity_poly.pdbx_seq_one_letter_code
_entity_poly.pdbx_strand_id
1 'polypeptide(L)'
;MYVMLYVFPFLAALSGAVPVVYFPFNSQLPPATRISQPFLYTLSPQTFASQSQLSYSLINAPPWLSIDATTGLLSGTPQDDDVPPGEVVGIPVDIVATDDTGSATMTATLVVTRRPTPKLNIPLSEQIQRFGDTSSPSAFAAYPASDFSFSFAKDTFSYAGDGLNYYATSADNTPLPSWIKFDASSLTFTGKTPPFESLLQPPQKFDFSLSGSDIVGFSAVSVVFTIVVGVHRLTSDTPIIRINATRGTEVSYTALANSIKLDGNPVAPTDLDLATSELPSWLSVDNATLEIHGAPPDDAQSSNSTLTFRDNYANTLDILLSVTIKTQIFRNTSLAFEATPGEEFSFDIEPYLWLPSDVELELDAPEPWIKIEGLVVSGTPPRATLPGNIKIILKATSKSSQESEIATADLTLLSVTAISSTIPTPSSSTVTKPSVKPTNTAVSPDSRKGFKPGYIVLAILLPLLFLALVAFLIICCRRRRRRGSAHDELKNKISDPVPGSFVANGELHSRDGSEQSILERMKPAGNNRHSRGYFNSAAIKNTLDHRWISYVPVEQPLILCLEIIRTKPNAVRIFHVFLADRGCRASANARPIDELLQQFERCTIQLTWCSSWPAE
;
A
#
# COMPACT_ATOMS: atom_id res chain seq x y z
N MET A 1 -11.20 15.53 -56.63
CA MET A 1 -12.07 15.79 -55.46
C MET A 1 -12.31 14.53 -54.63
N TYR A 2 -12.85 13.44 -55.18
CA TYR A 2 -13.11 12.19 -54.43
C TYR A 2 -11.92 11.59 -53.65
N VAL A 3 -10.68 11.71 -54.17
CA VAL A 3 -9.47 11.23 -53.45
C VAL A 3 -9.22 11.97 -52.13
N MET A 4 -9.57 13.26 -52.03
CA MET A 4 -9.42 14.04 -50.78
C MET A 4 -10.40 13.59 -49.69
N LEU A 5 -11.57 13.06 -50.07
CA LEU A 5 -12.60 12.64 -49.12
C LEU A 5 -12.26 11.32 -48.40
N TYR A 6 -11.42 10.48 -49.00
CA TYR A 6 -10.89 9.26 -48.38
C TYR A 6 -9.57 9.49 -47.61
N VAL A 7 -8.75 10.47 -48.02
CA VAL A 7 -7.46 10.75 -47.38
C VAL A 7 -7.62 11.53 -46.07
N PHE A 8 -8.64 12.40 -45.94
CA PHE A 8 -8.89 13.15 -44.70
C PHE A 8 -9.23 12.28 -43.47
N PRO A 9 -10.15 11.29 -43.51
CA PRO A 9 -10.38 10.40 -42.37
C PRO A 9 -9.16 9.53 -42.05
N PHE A 10 -8.35 9.14 -43.05
CA PHE A 10 -7.10 8.39 -42.84
C PHE A 10 -6.01 9.22 -42.15
N LEU A 11 -5.94 10.54 -42.42
CA LEU A 11 -5.03 11.45 -41.72
C LEU A 11 -5.53 11.83 -40.32
N ALA A 12 -6.84 11.78 -40.05
CA ALA A 12 -7.39 11.99 -38.71
C ALA A 12 -7.02 10.86 -37.73
N ALA A 13 -6.95 9.62 -38.23
CA ALA A 13 -6.50 8.45 -37.47
C ALA A 13 -5.02 8.53 -37.02
N LEU A 14 -4.19 9.32 -37.70
CA LEU A 14 -2.78 9.54 -37.34
C LEU A 14 -2.57 10.63 -36.27
N SER A 15 -3.64 11.10 -35.61
CA SER A 15 -3.57 12.17 -34.61
C SER A 15 -3.21 11.73 -33.18
N GLY A 16 -2.96 10.43 -32.99
CA GLY A 16 -2.49 9.82 -31.74
C GLY A 16 -1.09 10.28 -31.32
N ALA A 17 -0.84 10.29 -30.02
CA ALA A 17 0.46 10.54 -29.42
C ALA A 17 0.90 9.30 -28.67
N VAL A 18 1.94 8.64 -29.21
CA VAL A 18 2.64 7.48 -28.61
C VAL A 18 2.81 7.67 -27.10
N PRO A 19 2.69 6.61 -26.27
CA PRO A 19 2.85 6.71 -24.83
C PRO A 19 4.15 7.41 -24.44
N VAL A 20 4.18 8.00 -23.26
CA VAL A 20 5.37 8.68 -22.73
C VAL A 20 5.63 8.19 -21.32
N VAL A 21 6.88 7.81 -21.03
CA VAL A 21 7.33 7.54 -19.66
C VAL A 21 7.20 8.82 -18.85
N TYR A 22 6.42 8.79 -17.77
CA TYR A 22 6.11 9.97 -16.98
C TYR A 22 6.72 9.87 -15.58
N PHE A 23 6.35 8.85 -14.78
CA PHE A 23 6.93 8.60 -13.47
C PHE A 23 7.70 7.25 -13.47
N PRO A 24 9.03 7.24 -13.64
CA PRO A 24 9.78 6.01 -13.89
C PRO A 24 9.68 4.96 -12.76
N PHE A 25 9.75 3.67 -13.10
CA PHE A 25 9.64 2.54 -12.16
C PHE A 25 10.53 2.70 -10.93
N ASN A 26 11.82 2.99 -11.11
CA ASN A 26 12.77 3.13 -9.99
C ASN A 26 12.51 4.38 -9.12
N SER A 27 11.69 5.32 -9.57
CA SER A 27 11.23 6.45 -8.75
C SER A 27 10.02 6.10 -7.87
N GLN A 28 9.32 5.00 -8.16
CA GLN A 28 8.13 4.52 -7.45
C GLN A 28 8.48 3.60 -6.25
N LEU A 29 9.72 3.66 -5.75
CA LEU A 29 10.23 2.89 -4.61
C LEU A 29 9.79 1.38 -4.60
N PRO A 30 10.03 0.62 -5.69
CA PRO A 30 9.61 -0.78 -5.77
C PRO A 30 10.32 -1.64 -4.70
N PRO A 31 9.70 -2.74 -4.25
CA PRO A 31 10.29 -3.58 -3.22
C PRO A 31 11.49 -4.37 -3.75
N ALA A 32 12.52 -4.51 -2.91
CA ALA A 32 13.67 -5.36 -3.21
C ALA A 32 13.26 -6.85 -3.20
N THR A 33 13.34 -7.48 -4.37
CA THR A 33 13.02 -8.89 -4.61
C THR A 33 13.92 -9.80 -3.76
N ARG A 34 13.38 -10.89 -3.22
CA ARG A 34 14.14 -11.89 -2.45
C ARG A 34 14.17 -13.23 -3.17
N ILE A 35 15.26 -13.97 -3.01
CA ILE A 35 15.36 -15.36 -3.49
C ILE A 35 14.27 -16.23 -2.84
N SER A 36 13.63 -17.06 -3.66
CA SER A 36 12.57 -18.00 -3.31
C SER A 36 11.34 -17.39 -2.61
N GLN A 37 11.13 -16.07 -2.70
CA GLN A 37 9.91 -15.40 -2.23
C GLN A 37 9.14 -14.80 -3.43
N PRO A 38 7.80 -14.77 -3.39
CA PRO A 38 7.00 -14.15 -4.43
C PRO A 38 7.23 -12.63 -4.44
N PHE A 39 7.60 -12.11 -5.60
CA PHE A 39 7.61 -10.69 -5.92
C PHE A 39 6.30 -10.32 -6.61
N LEU A 40 5.66 -9.27 -6.12
CA LEU A 40 4.45 -8.68 -6.67
C LEU A 40 4.59 -7.16 -6.65
N TYR A 41 4.39 -6.50 -7.79
CA TYR A 41 4.40 -5.05 -7.87
C TYR A 41 3.55 -4.52 -9.04
N THR A 42 2.50 -3.78 -8.74
CA THR A 42 1.71 -3.09 -9.77
C THR A 42 2.34 -1.74 -10.10
N LEU A 43 2.62 -1.52 -11.39
CA LEU A 43 3.07 -0.21 -11.88
C LEU A 43 2.06 0.88 -11.52
N SER A 44 2.54 2.04 -11.06
CA SER A 44 1.68 3.20 -10.83
C SER A 44 0.93 3.56 -12.13
N PRO A 45 -0.36 3.93 -12.10
CA PRO A 45 -1.08 4.45 -13.27
C PRO A 45 -0.39 5.67 -13.91
N GLN A 46 0.50 6.35 -13.17
CA GLN A 46 1.27 7.49 -13.64
C GLN A 46 2.64 7.09 -14.23
N THR A 47 2.95 5.79 -14.37
CA THR A 47 4.22 5.32 -14.97
C THR A 47 4.35 5.75 -16.43
N PHE A 48 3.28 5.56 -17.19
CA PHE A 48 3.18 5.91 -18.61
C PHE A 48 1.93 6.74 -18.84
N ALA A 49 2.06 7.85 -19.56
CA ALA A 49 0.93 8.68 -19.98
C ALA A 49 0.50 8.33 -21.40
N SER A 50 -0.80 8.06 -21.60
CA SER A 50 -1.46 7.92 -22.91
C SER A 50 -2.87 8.53 -22.85
N GLN A 51 -3.47 8.76 -24.03
CA GLN A 51 -4.87 9.15 -24.20
C GLN A 51 -5.79 7.93 -24.51
N SER A 52 -5.20 6.74 -24.57
CA SER A 52 -5.82 5.47 -24.94
C SER A 52 -5.49 4.39 -23.90
N GLN A 53 -6.17 3.24 -23.98
CA GLN A 53 -5.87 2.11 -23.11
C GLN A 53 -4.46 1.57 -23.40
N LEU A 54 -3.66 1.42 -22.35
CA LEU A 54 -2.33 0.84 -22.41
C LEU A 54 -2.37 -0.69 -22.32
N SER A 55 -1.43 -1.34 -23.00
CA SER A 55 -1.06 -2.73 -22.79
C SER A 55 0.43 -2.87 -22.53
N TYR A 56 0.79 -3.74 -21.58
CA TYR A 56 2.16 -3.89 -21.08
C TYR A 56 2.85 -5.17 -21.56
N SER A 57 4.16 -5.11 -21.75
CA SER A 57 5.02 -6.26 -22.05
C SER A 57 6.44 -6.02 -21.52
N LEU A 58 7.23 -7.08 -21.42
CA LEU A 58 8.64 -7.02 -21.00
C LEU A 58 9.57 -7.42 -22.16
N ILE A 59 10.72 -6.75 -22.21
CA ILE A 59 11.87 -7.12 -23.05
C ILE A 59 13.08 -7.26 -22.11
N ASN A 60 14.01 -8.16 -22.43
CA ASN A 60 15.20 -8.45 -21.61
C ASN A 60 14.89 -8.87 -20.15
N ALA A 61 13.68 -9.36 -19.87
CA ALA A 61 13.30 -9.87 -18.55
C ALA A 61 13.98 -11.22 -18.22
N PRO A 62 14.31 -11.48 -16.95
CA PRO A 62 14.70 -12.80 -16.50
C PRO A 62 13.51 -13.78 -16.55
N PRO A 63 13.74 -15.10 -16.68
CA PRO A 63 12.69 -16.08 -16.98
C PRO A 63 11.64 -16.25 -15.88
N TRP A 64 11.96 -15.88 -14.64
CA TRP A 64 11.04 -15.92 -13.50
C TRP A 64 10.10 -14.71 -13.41
N LEU A 65 10.31 -13.66 -14.22
CA LEU A 65 9.55 -12.41 -14.17
C LEU A 65 8.52 -12.34 -15.30
N SER A 66 7.30 -11.98 -14.95
CA SER A 66 6.20 -11.71 -15.87
C SER A 66 5.57 -10.35 -15.61
N ILE A 67 4.81 -9.84 -16.58
CA ILE A 67 3.92 -8.69 -16.39
C ILE A 67 2.52 -9.05 -16.90
N ASP A 68 1.49 -8.70 -16.13
CA ASP A 68 0.12 -8.73 -16.64
C ASP A 68 -0.11 -7.57 -17.63
N ALA A 69 -0.54 -7.93 -18.84
CA ALA A 69 -0.63 -7.00 -19.96
C ALA A 69 -1.73 -5.93 -19.83
N THR A 70 -2.62 -6.02 -18.83
CA THR A 70 -3.74 -5.08 -18.64
C THR A 70 -3.56 -4.20 -17.41
N THR A 71 -3.14 -4.80 -16.29
CA THR A 71 -2.99 -4.15 -14.99
C THR A 71 -1.58 -3.59 -14.75
N GLY A 72 -0.58 -4.09 -15.47
CA GLY A 72 0.83 -3.76 -15.20
C GLY A 72 1.36 -4.40 -13.90
N LEU A 73 0.71 -5.45 -13.39
CA LEU A 73 1.23 -6.25 -12.28
C LEU A 73 2.46 -7.05 -12.74
N LEU A 74 3.64 -6.64 -12.27
CA LEU A 74 4.84 -7.47 -12.29
C LEU A 74 4.70 -8.58 -11.26
N SER A 75 4.96 -9.83 -11.66
CA SER A 75 4.96 -10.97 -10.74
C SER A 75 6.06 -11.99 -11.09
N GLY A 76 6.63 -12.63 -10.07
CA GLY A 76 7.66 -13.65 -10.25
C GLY A 76 8.24 -14.19 -8.96
N THR A 77 9.09 -15.22 -9.05
CA THR A 77 9.81 -15.80 -7.90
C THR A 77 11.19 -16.28 -8.35
N PRO A 78 12.28 -15.49 -8.17
CA PRO A 78 13.61 -15.93 -8.54
C PRO A 78 14.10 -17.07 -7.66
N GLN A 79 14.67 -18.12 -8.25
CA GLN A 79 15.49 -19.08 -7.52
C GLN A 79 16.95 -18.61 -7.46
N ASP A 80 17.76 -19.25 -6.62
CA ASP A 80 19.15 -18.85 -6.41
C ASP A 80 19.99 -18.95 -7.70
N ASP A 81 19.77 -20.01 -8.48
CA ASP A 81 20.43 -20.26 -9.78
C ASP A 81 20.01 -19.29 -10.89
N ASP A 82 18.85 -18.61 -10.75
CA ASP A 82 18.37 -17.63 -11.75
C ASP A 82 19.11 -16.28 -11.65
N VAL A 83 19.86 -16.04 -10.57
CA VAL A 83 20.36 -14.73 -10.18
C VAL A 83 21.88 -14.77 -10.04
N PRO A 84 22.63 -13.88 -10.73
CA PRO A 84 24.09 -13.83 -10.66
C PRO A 84 24.64 -13.87 -9.22
N PRO A 85 25.86 -14.39 -9.00
CA PRO A 85 26.47 -14.43 -7.67
C PRO A 85 26.63 -13.03 -7.06
N GLY A 86 26.21 -12.87 -5.81
CA GLY A 86 26.30 -11.64 -5.04
C GLY A 86 25.18 -11.49 -4.01
N GLU A 87 25.43 -10.76 -2.93
CA GLU A 87 24.44 -10.46 -1.89
C GLU A 87 23.25 -9.64 -2.42
N VAL A 88 23.54 -8.63 -3.24
CA VAL A 88 22.57 -7.68 -3.81
C VAL A 88 22.92 -7.51 -5.29
N VAL A 89 21.95 -7.75 -6.17
CA VAL A 89 22.16 -7.82 -7.62
C VAL A 89 21.10 -6.97 -8.34
N GLY A 90 21.56 -6.00 -9.12
CA GLY A 90 20.72 -5.22 -10.02
C GLY A 90 20.51 -5.96 -11.35
N ILE A 91 19.25 -6.17 -11.73
CA ILE A 91 18.84 -6.83 -12.98
C ILE A 91 18.09 -5.78 -13.84
N PRO A 92 18.66 -5.34 -14.98
CA PRO A 92 17.96 -4.45 -15.90
C PRO A 92 16.85 -5.21 -16.63
N VAL A 93 15.67 -4.59 -16.76
CA VAL A 93 14.50 -5.10 -17.49
C VAL A 93 13.86 -3.95 -18.26
N ASP A 94 13.52 -4.16 -19.52
CA ASP A 94 12.84 -3.14 -20.33
C ASP A 94 11.32 -3.33 -20.26
N ILE A 95 10.62 -2.39 -19.62
CA ILE A 95 9.16 -2.35 -19.56
C ILE A 95 8.64 -1.57 -20.77
N VAL A 96 7.74 -2.19 -21.53
CA VAL A 96 7.15 -1.60 -22.74
C VAL A 96 5.65 -1.41 -22.55
N ALA A 97 5.19 -0.16 -22.68
CA ALA A 97 3.77 0.19 -22.72
C ALA A 97 3.37 0.57 -24.15
N THR A 98 2.27 0.01 -24.63
CA THR A 98 1.77 0.16 -26.01
C THR A 98 0.31 0.58 -26.01
N ASP A 99 -0.06 1.52 -26.89
CA ASP A 99 -1.44 1.88 -27.19
C ASP A 99 -1.73 1.74 -28.70
N ASP A 100 -2.90 2.20 -29.15
CA ASP A 100 -3.32 2.21 -30.56
C ASP A 100 -2.50 3.15 -31.46
N THR A 101 -1.59 3.94 -30.87
CA THR A 101 -0.78 4.98 -31.54
C THR A 101 0.72 4.63 -31.59
N GLY A 102 1.20 3.75 -30.70
CA GLY A 102 2.55 3.18 -30.70
C GLY A 102 3.00 2.66 -29.33
N SER A 103 4.31 2.45 -29.16
CA SER A 103 4.92 1.93 -27.93
C SER A 103 5.99 2.86 -27.34
N ALA A 104 6.11 2.86 -26.02
CA ALA A 104 7.21 3.46 -25.28
C ALA A 104 7.92 2.42 -24.41
N THR A 105 9.24 2.53 -24.31
CA THR A 105 10.10 1.63 -23.53
C THR A 105 10.78 2.39 -22.41
N MET A 106 10.83 1.77 -21.23
CA MET A 106 11.52 2.24 -20.04
C MET A 106 12.42 1.12 -19.51
N THR A 107 13.73 1.35 -19.47
CA THR A 107 14.63 0.46 -18.74
C THR A 107 14.45 0.67 -17.24
N ALA A 108 13.98 -0.37 -16.55
CA ALA A 108 13.88 -0.49 -15.11
C ALA A 108 15.06 -1.31 -14.57
N THR A 109 15.44 -1.10 -13.31
CA THR A 109 16.34 -1.99 -12.57
C THR A 109 15.56 -2.64 -11.44
N LEU A 110 15.41 -3.96 -11.47
CA LEU A 110 15.00 -4.73 -10.30
C LEU A 110 16.23 -5.01 -9.44
N VAL A 111 16.08 -5.01 -8.12
CA VAL A 111 17.12 -5.52 -7.21
C VAL A 111 16.65 -6.83 -6.64
N VAL A 112 17.44 -7.88 -6.84
CA VAL A 112 17.28 -9.16 -6.13
C VAL A 112 18.37 -9.25 -5.07
N THR A 113 17.99 -9.65 -3.86
CA THR A 113 18.89 -9.73 -2.71
C THR A 113 18.71 -11.02 -1.93
N ARG A 114 19.83 -11.54 -1.42
CA ARG A 114 19.95 -12.74 -0.58
C ARG A 114 19.92 -12.41 0.92
N ARG A 115 19.91 -11.12 1.27
CA ARG A 115 19.79 -10.64 2.65
C ARG A 115 18.45 -11.02 3.26
N PRO A 116 18.38 -11.22 4.60
CA PRO A 116 17.10 -11.41 5.29
C PRO A 116 16.13 -10.26 5.00
N THR A 117 14.82 -10.51 5.09
CA THR A 117 13.82 -9.46 4.93
C THR A 117 13.70 -8.65 6.25
N PRO A 118 13.65 -7.30 6.22
CA PRO A 118 13.18 -6.50 7.33
C PRO A 118 11.79 -6.93 7.82
N LYS A 119 11.41 -6.55 9.04
CA LYS A 119 10.13 -6.93 9.66
C LYS A 119 9.45 -5.73 10.31
N LEU A 120 8.13 -5.65 10.22
CA LEU A 120 7.33 -4.77 11.07
C LEU A 120 7.35 -5.32 12.50
N ASN A 121 7.76 -4.50 13.46
CA ASN A 121 7.87 -4.87 14.87
C ASN A 121 6.76 -4.20 15.71
N ILE A 122 6.46 -2.93 15.44
CA ILE A 122 5.33 -2.22 16.07
C ILE A 122 4.36 -1.77 14.98
N PRO A 123 3.10 -2.26 14.94
CA PRO A 123 2.11 -1.81 13.99
C PRO A 123 1.87 -0.30 14.07
N LEU A 124 1.75 0.34 12.90
CA LEU A 124 1.48 1.78 12.77
C LEU A 124 0.20 2.16 13.55
N SER A 125 -0.79 1.27 13.54
CA SER A 125 -2.09 1.45 14.19
C SER A 125 -2.04 1.52 15.72
N GLU A 126 -1.03 0.94 16.36
CA GLU A 126 -0.82 1.03 17.82
C GLU A 126 -0.07 2.31 18.21
N GLN A 127 0.56 2.97 17.24
CA GLN A 127 1.29 4.22 17.42
C GLN A 127 0.41 5.44 17.12
N ILE A 128 -0.44 5.36 16.09
CA ILE A 128 -1.31 6.47 15.64
C ILE A 128 -2.28 6.96 16.72
N GLN A 129 -2.76 6.04 17.57
CA GLN A 129 -3.57 6.35 18.76
C GLN A 129 -2.90 7.36 19.72
N ARG A 130 -1.57 7.53 19.66
CA ARG A 130 -0.80 8.47 20.48
C ARG A 130 -0.65 9.85 19.83
N PHE A 131 -1.05 10.02 18.57
CA PHE A 131 -0.87 11.26 17.81
C PHE A 131 -2.09 12.18 17.90
N GLY A 132 -3.25 11.66 18.32
CA GLY A 132 -4.47 12.45 18.55
C GLY A 132 -5.73 11.72 18.09
N ASP A 133 -6.71 12.52 17.66
CA ASP A 133 -8.07 12.05 17.38
C ASP A 133 -8.09 11.06 16.19
N THR A 134 -8.40 9.80 16.47
CA THR A 134 -8.21 8.67 15.56
C THR A 134 -9.53 8.27 14.88
N SER A 135 -9.57 8.16 13.54
CA SER A 135 -10.76 7.84 12.73
C SER A 135 -10.74 6.44 12.10
N SER A 136 -9.64 5.71 12.24
CA SER A 136 -9.49 4.30 11.87
C SER A 136 -8.28 3.77 12.64
N PRO A 137 -8.12 2.46 12.91
CA PRO A 137 -6.88 1.91 13.47
C PRO A 137 -5.60 2.54 12.92
N SER A 138 -5.52 2.77 11.60
CA SER A 138 -4.38 3.38 10.91
C SER A 138 -4.65 4.79 10.37
N ALA A 139 -5.61 5.55 10.91
CA ALA A 139 -5.93 6.90 10.44
C ALA A 139 -6.21 7.92 11.54
N PHE A 140 -5.67 9.12 11.43
CA PHE A 140 -6.06 10.25 12.30
C PHE A 140 -6.82 11.33 11.54
N ALA A 141 -7.69 12.04 12.25
CA ALA A 141 -8.56 13.09 11.71
C ALA A 141 -8.03 14.49 12.02
N ALA A 142 -7.98 15.35 11.01
CA ALA A 142 -7.47 16.71 11.11
C ALA A 142 -8.41 17.71 10.41
N TYR A 143 -8.50 18.92 10.95
CA TYR A 143 -9.21 20.01 10.27
C TYR A 143 -8.45 20.48 9.02
N PRO A 144 -9.09 21.13 8.05
CA PRO A 144 -8.40 21.76 6.92
C PRO A 144 -7.48 22.89 7.40
N ALA A 145 -6.36 23.13 6.72
CA ALA A 145 -5.36 24.14 7.07
C ALA A 145 -4.82 24.07 8.53
N SER A 146 -4.78 22.88 9.14
CA SER A 146 -4.21 22.64 10.47
C SER A 146 -2.78 22.10 10.38
N ASP A 147 -1.88 22.61 11.23
CA ASP A 147 -0.49 22.15 11.29
C ASP A 147 -0.38 20.86 12.11
N PHE A 148 0.47 19.93 11.69
CA PHE A 148 0.70 18.65 12.39
C PHE A 148 2.19 18.27 12.43
N SER A 149 2.55 17.51 13.46
CA SER A 149 3.90 16.95 13.65
C SER A 149 3.82 15.71 14.53
N PHE A 150 4.09 14.53 13.97
CA PHE A 150 4.10 13.26 14.70
C PHE A 150 5.30 12.41 14.27
N SER A 151 5.75 11.49 15.14
CA SER A 151 6.90 10.62 14.86
C SER A 151 6.58 9.18 15.22
N PHE A 152 6.92 8.26 14.33
CA PHE A 152 6.90 6.84 14.63
C PHE A 152 8.15 6.44 15.43
N ALA A 153 8.04 5.38 16.23
CA ALA A 153 9.15 4.87 17.02
C ALA A 153 10.24 4.29 16.11
N LYS A 154 11.52 4.45 16.46
CA LYS A 154 12.64 3.98 15.61
C LYS A 154 12.67 2.46 15.45
N ASP A 155 12.12 1.74 16.42
CA ASP A 155 11.91 0.29 16.44
C ASP A 155 10.58 -0.16 15.81
N THR A 156 9.87 0.73 15.08
CA THR A 156 8.73 0.35 14.23
C THR A 156 9.11 -0.78 13.28
N PHE A 157 10.28 -0.69 12.67
CA PHE A 157 10.86 -1.72 11.82
C PHE A 157 12.08 -2.34 12.50
N SER A 158 12.24 -3.65 12.37
CA SER A 158 13.39 -4.40 12.85
C SER A 158 14.10 -5.10 11.70
N TYR A 159 15.41 -5.27 11.84
CA TYR A 159 16.26 -5.92 10.84
C TYR A 159 17.37 -6.70 11.54
N ALA A 160 17.77 -7.82 10.93
CA ALA A 160 18.80 -8.70 11.48
C ALA A 160 20.22 -8.37 10.98
N GLY A 161 20.34 -7.48 9.99
CA GLY A 161 21.62 -6.92 9.53
C GLY A 161 21.75 -5.45 9.93
N ASP A 162 22.78 -4.78 9.39
CA ASP A 162 23.12 -3.42 9.78
C ASP A 162 22.30 -2.36 9.02
N GLY A 163 21.59 -1.53 9.79
CA GLY A 163 20.93 -0.32 9.31
C GLY A 163 19.61 -0.54 8.55
N LEU A 164 18.73 0.46 8.63
CA LEU A 164 17.53 0.57 7.80
C LEU A 164 17.44 1.97 7.21
N ASN A 165 17.11 2.02 5.93
CA ASN A 165 16.68 3.22 5.24
C ASN A 165 15.18 3.36 5.42
N TYR A 166 14.72 4.57 5.73
CA TYR A 166 13.30 4.88 5.85
C TYR A 166 12.86 5.79 4.71
N TYR A 167 11.73 5.45 4.10
CA TYR A 167 11.14 6.19 3.00
C TYR A 167 9.65 6.40 3.24
N ALA A 168 9.12 7.50 2.70
CA ALA A 168 7.70 7.77 2.73
C ALA A 168 7.21 8.24 1.36
N THR A 169 6.06 7.71 0.96
CA THR A 169 5.39 8.00 -0.32
C THR A 169 3.88 8.15 -0.09
N SER A 170 3.16 8.62 -1.10
CA SER A 170 1.72 8.33 -1.20
C SER A 170 1.50 6.82 -1.33
N ALA A 171 0.31 6.32 -0.98
CA ALA A 171 0.01 4.88 -1.04
C ALA A 171 -0.01 4.30 -2.47
N ASP A 172 -0.15 5.14 -3.50
CA ASP A 172 0.00 4.79 -4.92
C ASP A 172 1.48 4.81 -5.41
N ASN A 173 2.41 4.81 -4.46
CA ASN A 173 3.87 4.93 -4.63
C ASN A 173 4.36 6.22 -5.28
N THR A 174 3.52 7.26 -5.41
CA THR A 174 3.95 8.58 -5.89
C THR A 174 4.64 9.42 -4.79
N PRO A 175 5.38 10.49 -5.14
CA PRO A 175 5.97 11.38 -4.15
C PRO A 175 4.93 11.95 -3.19
N LEU A 176 5.37 12.23 -1.95
CA LEU A 176 4.52 12.87 -0.96
C LEU A 176 3.93 14.21 -1.48
N PRO A 177 2.66 14.51 -1.18
CA PRO A 177 2.07 15.81 -1.45
C PRO A 177 2.88 16.96 -0.85
N SER A 178 2.92 18.10 -1.53
CA SER A 178 3.73 19.26 -1.13
C SER A 178 3.43 19.83 0.28
N TRP A 179 2.28 19.45 0.85
CA TRP A 179 1.79 19.85 2.16
C TRP A 179 2.28 18.98 3.34
N ILE A 180 2.88 17.81 3.05
CA ILE A 180 3.44 16.88 4.04
C ILE A 180 4.91 16.58 3.72
N LYS A 181 5.72 16.42 4.78
CA LYS A 181 7.15 16.13 4.70
C LYS A 181 7.51 15.02 5.67
N PHE A 182 8.51 14.22 5.30
CA PHE A 182 9.03 13.13 6.11
C PHE A 182 10.52 13.34 6.40
N ASP A 183 10.93 13.16 7.65
CA ASP A 183 12.32 13.09 8.10
C ASP A 183 12.67 11.64 8.45
N ALA A 184 13.53 11.03 7.64
CA ALA A 184 13.97 9.65 7.81
C ALA A 184 14.86 9.42 9.05
N SER A 185 15.48 10.46 9.61
CA SER A 185 16.37 10.33 10.78
C SER A 185 15.61 10.12 12.10
N SER A 186 14.38 10.63 12.16
CA SER A 186 13.50 10.63 13.34
C SER A 186 12.15 9.97 13.10
N LEU A 187 11.91 9.47 11.87
CA LEU A 187 10.63 8.94 11.38
C LEU A 187 9.47 9.93 11.61
N THR A 188 9.76 11.23 11.46
CA THR A 188 8.83 12.32 11.74
C THR A 188 8.10 12.76 10.48
N PHE A 189 6.78 12.80 10.52
CA PHE A 189 5.96 13.49 9.54
C PHE A 189 5.59 14.88 10.06
N THR A 190 5.78 15.90 9.23
CA THR A 190 5.41 17.29 9.52
C THR A 190 4.68 17.90 8.34
N GLY A 191 3.75 18.82 8.59
CA GLY A 191 3.05 19.49 7.51
C GLY A 191 1.92 20.38 7.98
N LYS A 192 1.13 20.83 7.01
CA LYS A 192 -0.12 21.56 7.23
C LYS A 192 -1.17 21.00 6.28
N THR A 193 -2.30 20.53 6.78
CA THR A 193 -3.32 19.91 5.92
C THR A 193 -3.83 20.89 4.85
N PRO A 194 -4.32 20.39 3.70
CA PRO A 194 -4.84 21.26 2.65
C PRO A 194 -5.99 22.16 3.16
N PRO A 195 -6.13 23.40 2.67
CA PRO A 195 -7.29 24.23 2.98
C PRO A 195 -8.57 23.64 2.39
N PHE A 196 -9.72 23.95 2.99
CA PHE A 196 -11.03 23.40 2.60
C PHE A 196 -11.32 23.52 1.10
N GLU A 197 -11.05 24.69 0.51
CA GLU A 197 -11.24 25.00 -0.92
C GLU A 197 -10.41 24.13 -1.89
N SER A 198 -9.45 23.36 -1.38
CA SER A 198 -8.62 22.44 -2.18
C SER A 198 -9.00 20.97 -2.02
N LEU A 199 -9.96 20.65 -1.14
CA LEU A 199 -10.48 19.31 -0.95
C LEU A 199 -11.51 18.99 -2.04
N LEU A 200 -11.35 17.85 -2.71
CA LEU A 200 -12.25 17.44 -3.81
C LEU A 200 -13.61 16.98 -3.28
N GLN A 201 -13.58 16.28 -2.15
CA GLN A 201 -14.77 15.76 -1.47
C GLN A 201 -14.46 15.67 0.03
N PRO A 202 -14.72 16.73 0.82
CA PRO A 202 -14.55 16.67 2.27
C PRO A 202 -15.63 15.78 2.91
N PRO A 203 -15.30 14.94 3.90
CA PRO A 203 -13.96 14.66 4.40
C PRO A 203 -13.14 13.81 3.42
N GLN A 204 -11.92 14.27 3.09
CA GLN A 204 -11.04 13.62 2.12
C GLN A 204 -9.99 12.77 2.83
N LYS A 205 -9.88 11.49 2.44
CA LYS A 205 -8.83 10.58 2.90
C LYS A 205 -7.57 10.77 2.03
N PHE A 206 -6.40 10.84 2.66
CA PHE A 206 -5.09 10.85 2.01
C PHE A 206 -4.24 9.70 2.57
N ASP A 207 -3.91 8.74 1.73
CA ASP A 207 -3.19 7.52 2.15
C ASP A 207 -1.69 7.64 1.85
N PHE A 208 -0.88 7.28 2.84
CA PHE A 208 0.58 7.38 2.84
C PHE A 208 1.21 6.04 3.21
N SER A 209 2.30 5.69 2.53
CA SER A 209 3.10 4.51 2.84
C SER A 209 4.37 4.92 3.58
N LEU A 210 4.64 4.29 4.72
CA LEU A 210 5.93 4.34 5.41
C LEU A 210 6.67 3.02 5.17
N SER A 211 7.88 3.09 4.66
CA SER A 211 8.68 1.91 4.31
C SER A 211 10.01 1.85 5.06
N GLY A 212 10.34 0.68 5.59
CA GLY A 212 11.68 0.32 6.07
C GLY A 212 12.38 -0.60 5.08
N SER A 213 13.65 -0.32 4.75
CA SER A 213 14.40 -1.05 3.72
C SER A 213 15.91 -1.18 4.02
N ASP A 214 16.44 -2.38 3.81
CA ASP A 214 17.87 -2.70 3.83
C ASP A 214 18.60 -2.34 2.52
N ILE A 215 17.88 -1.91 1.48
CA ILE A 215 18.41 -1.56 0.16
C ILE A 215 18.07 -0.09 -0.17
N VAL A 216 19.10 0.71 -0.44
CA VAL A 216 18.94 2.13 -0.81
C VAL A 216 18.16 2.27 -2.13
N GLY A 217 17.10 3.07 -2.13
CA GLY A 217 16.28 3.35 -3.31
C GLY A 217 15.19 2.31 -3.63
N PHE A 218 15.03 1.30 -2.79
CA PHE A 218 13.99 0.27 -2.89
C PHE A 218 13.24 0.18 -1.55
N SER A 219 12.00 -0.30 -1.55
CA SER A 219 11.27 -0.66 -0.32
C SER A 219 11.57 -2.10 0.10
N ALA A 220 11.13 -2.50 1.30
CA ALA A 220 11.12 -3.92 1.68
C ALA A 220 9.88 -4.27 2.50
N VAL A 221 9.68 -3.60 3.65
CA VAL A 221 8.41 -3.63 4.39
C VAL A 221 7.77 -2.25 4.32
N SER A 222 6.54 -2.19 3.83
CA SER A 222 5.76 -0.97 3.66
C SER A 222 4.44 -1.10 4.40
N VAL A 223 4.04 -0.05 5.13
CA VAL A 223 2.77 0.00 5.86
C VAL A 223 2.05 1.30 5.55
N VAL A 224 0.76 1.20 5.27
CA VAL A 224 -0.09 2.36 4.93
C VAL A 224 -0.75 2.93 6.18
N PHE A 225 -0.82 4.26 6.24
CA PHE A 225 -1.65 5.03 7.18
C PHE A 225 -2.37 6.16 6.43
N THR A 226 -3.44 6.69 7.01
CA THR A 226 -4.30 7.69 6.37
C THR A 226 -4.37 8.98 7.21
N ILE A 227 -4.42 10.12 6.53
CA ILE A 227 -4.85 11.39 7.13
C ILE A 227 -6.22 11.73 6.57
N VAL A 228 -7.23 11.85 7.44
CA VAL A 228 -8.59 12.25 7.06
C VAL A 228 -8.75 13.75 7.32
N VAL A 229 -8.98 14.53 6.26
CA VAL A 229 -9.11 15.98 6.35
C VAL A 229 -10.56 16.40 6.13
N GLY A 230 -11.20 16.91 7.18
CA GLY A 230 -12.64 17.22 7.19
C GLY A 230 -12.98 18.38 8.12
N VAL A 231 -14.09 19.09 7.83
CA VAL A 231 -14.58 20.20 8.67
C VAL A 231 -15.14 19.76 10.01
N HIS A 232 -15.54 18.49 10.10
CA HIS A 232 -15.94 17.78 11.30
C HIS A 232 -15.04 16.55 11.44
N ARG A 233 -14.89 16.02 12.66
CA ARG A 233 -14.01 14.87 12.94
C ARG A 233 -14.75 13.83 13.78
N LEU A 234 -15.20 12.76 13.13
CA LEU A 234 -15.72 11.56 13.79
C LEU A 234 -14.56 10.62 14.14
N THR A 235 -14.39 10.32 15.43
CA THR A 235 -13.18 9.72 16.00
C THR A 235 -13.49 8.81 17.18
N SER A 236 -12.54 7.94 17.57
CA SER A 236 -12.66 7.09 18.76
C SER A 236 -11.36 7.03 19.57
N ASP A 237 -11.51 6.97 20.90
CA ASP A 237 -10.41 6.64 21.83
C ASP A 237 -10.00 5.16 21.77
N THR A 238 -10.87 4.28 21.26
CA THR A 238 -10.66 2.83 21.19
C THR A 238 -10.92 2.29 19.77
N PRO A 239 -10.12 2.69 18.77
CA PRO A 239 -10.27 2.27 17.37
C PRO A 239 -9.97 0.78 17.14
N ILE A 240 -9.39 0.10 18.13
CA ILE A 240 -9.19 -1.35 18.15
C ILE A 240 -9.82 -1.90 19.43
N ILE A 241 -10.84 -2.74 19.29
CA ILE A 241 -11.51 -3.45 20.38
C ILE A 241 -11.05 -4.89 20.34
N ARG A 242 -10.59 -5.42 21.48
CA ARG A 242 -10.17 -6.82 21.62
C ARG A 242 -11.10 -7.53 22.60
N ILE A 243 -11.85 -8.51 22.10
CA ILE A 243 -12.78 -9.33 22.87
C ILE A 243 -12.18 -10.73 23.02
N ASN A 244 -12.03 -11.20 24.26
CA ASN A 244 -11.71 -12.58 24.57
C ASN A 244 -13.00 -13.32 24.93
N ALA A 245 -13.49 -14.16 24.04
CA ALA A 245 -14.75 -14.91 24.21
C ALA A 245 -14.50 -16.38 24.53
N THR A 246 -15.49 -17.05 25.12
CA THR A 246 -15.47 -18.50 25.41
C THR A 246 -16.74 -19.12 24.83
N ARG A 247 -16.64 -20.31 24.24
CA ARG A 247 -17.77 -20.99 23.60
C ARG A 247 -18.93 -21.19 24.58
N GLY A 248 -20.16 -21.01 24.10
CA GLY A 248 -21.39 -21.07 24.90
C GLY A 248 -21.53 -19.98 25.98
N THR A 249 -20.58 -19.05 26.10
CA THR A 249 -20.61 -17.98 27.12
C THR A 249 -20.99 -16.65 26.47
N GLU A 250 -22.01 -16.00 27.00
CA GLU A 250 -22.45 -14.67 26.55
C GLU A 250 -21.33 -13.62 26.71
N VAL A 251 -21.10 -12.83 25.67
CA VAL A 251 -20.22 -11.67 25.66
C VAL A 251 -21.06 -10.41 25.68
N SER A 252 -20.64 -9.37 26.40
CA SER A 252 -21.18 -8.01 26.31
C SER A 252 -20.04 -6.99 26.37
N TYR A 253 -20.10 -5.97 25.51
CA TYR A 253 -19.20 -4.83 25.48
C TYR A 253 -19.99 -3.53 25.28
N THR A 254 -20.08 -2.74 26.34
CA THR A 254 -20.91 -1.51 26.43
C THR A 254 -20.11 -0.21 26.31
N ALA A 255 -18.78 -0.27 26.25
CA ALA A 255 -17.92 0.93 26.24
C ALA A 255 -17.87 1.64 24.87
N LEU A 256 -18.43 1.04 23.81
CA LEU A 256 -18.35 1.54 22.43
C LEU A 256 -18.96 2.94 22.28
N ALA A 257 -20.20 3.15 22.74
CA ALA A 257 -20.87 4.45 22.63
C ALA A 257 -20.07 5.61 23.24
N ASN A 258 -19.48 5.38 24.42
CA ASN A 258 -18.69 6.39 25.12
C ASN A 258 -17.31 6.66 24.48
N SER A 259 -16.84 5.77 23.60
CA SER A 259 -15.56 5.95 22.90
C SER A 259 -15.65 6.89 21.71
N ILE A 260 -16.84 7.00 21.09
CA ILE A 260 -17.04 7.72 19.82
C ILE A 260 -17.29 9.21 20.08
N LYS A 261 -16.56 10.06 19.36
CA LYS A 261 -16.59 11.51 19.50
C LYS A 261 -16.71 12.21 18.16
N LEU A 262 -17.54 13.25 18.11
CA LEU A 262 -17.64 14.21 17.02
C LEU A 262 -17.06 15.55 17.48
N ASP A 263 -15.99 15.99 16.82
CA ASP A 263 -15.24 17.20 17.19
C ASP A 263 -14.80 17.23 18.67
N GLY A 264 -14.49 16.05 19.21
CA GLY A 264 -14.07 15.85 20.61
C GLY A 264 -15.22 15.71 21.63
N ASN A 265 -16.48 15.87 21.22
CA ASN A 265 -17.65 15.74 22.08
C ASN A 265 -18.32 14.35 21.92
N PRO A 266 -18.92 13.76 22.97
CA PRO A 266 -19.67 12.50 22.85
C PRO A 266 -20.81 12.60 21.82
N VAL A 267 -21.06 11.52 21.09
CA VAL A 267 -22.12 11.44 20.06
C VAL A 267 -23.25 10.53 20.52
N ALA A 268 -24.51 10.88 20.21
CA ALA A 268 -25.61 9.96 20.44
C ALA A 268 -25.61 8.84 19.37
N PRO A 269 -25.86 7.57 19.73
CA PRO A 269 -25.98 6.47 18.77
C PRO A 269 -26.97 6.74 17.61
N THR A 270 -28.03 7.51 17.88
CA THR A 270 -29.05 7.89 16.88
C THR A 270 -28.54 8.80 15.77
N ASP A 271 -27.39 9.46 15.95
CA ASP A 271 -26.77 10.36 14.97
C ASP A 271 -25.71 9.63 14.10
N LEU A 272 -25.61 8.30 14.25
CA LEU A 272 -24.61 7.44 13.60
C LEU A 272 -25.27 6.30 12.82
N ASP A 273 -25.00 6.22 11.52
CA ASP A 273 -25.27 5.05 10.70
C ASP A 273 -24.18 3.99 10.97
N LEU A 274 -24.55 2.77 11.40
CA LEU A 274 -23.64 1.64 11.56
C LEU A 274 -23.72 0.69 10.35
N ALA A 275 -22.57 0.42 9.74
CA ALA A 275 -22.35 -0.69 8.83
C ALA A 275 -21.32 -1.67 9.41
N THR A 276 -21.47 -2.97 9.18
CA THR A 276 -20.53 -3.99 9.67
C THR A 276 -19.96 -4.80 8.51
N SER A 277 -18.69 -5.19 8.63
CA SER A 277 -17.98 -6.03 7.68
C SER A 277 -17.37 -7.22 8.42
N GLU A 278 -17.56 -8.43 7.87
CA GLU A 278 -17.05 -9.70 8.41
C GLU A 278 -17.41 -9.95 9.89
N LEU A 279 -18.59 -9.47 10.33
CA LEU A 279 -19.11 -9.73 11.68
C LEU A 279 -19.60 -11.20 11.78
N PRO A 280 -19.16 -11.97 12.79
CA PRO A 280 -19.65 -13.34 13.00
C PRO A 280 -21.16 -13.36 13.25
N SER A 281 -21.86 -14.36 12.70
CA SER A 281 -23.33 -14.47 12.80
C SER A 281 -23.88 -14.62 14.22
N TRP A 282 -23.02 -14.96 15.18
CA TRP A 282 -23.36 -15.10 16.59
C TRP A 282 -23.19 -13.79 17.39
N LEU A 283 -22.57 -12.77 16.80
CA LEU A 283 -22.29 -11.48 17.45
C LEU A 283 -23.16 -10.40 16.80
N SER A 284 -23.77 -9.57 17.65
CA SER A 284 -24.69 -8.50 17.28
C SER A 284 -24.21 -7.16 17.85
N VAL A 285 -24.65 -6.06 17.26
CA VAL A 285 -24.47 -4.70 17.81
C VAL A 285 -25.84 -4.05 17.86
N ASP A 286 -26.25 -3.59 19.04
CA ASP A 286 -27.49 -2.83 19.20
C ASP A 286 -27.30 -1.40 18.67
N ASN A 287 -28.07 -0.98 17.66
CA ASN A 287 -27.92 0.35 17.06
C ASN A 287 -28.32 1.52 17.98
N ALA A 288 -29.10 1.28 19.04
CA ALA A 288 -29.56 2.32 19.97
C ALA A 288 -28.61 2.51 21.17
N THR A 289 -27.91 1.44 21.61
CA THR A 289 -26.96 1.50 22.74
C THR A 289 -25.50 1.38 22.32
N LEU A 290 -25.22 0.91 21.10
CA LEU A 290 -23.93 0.44 20.61
C LEU A 290 -23.31 -0.67 21.47
N GLU A 291 -24.14 -1.45 22.18
CA GLU A 291 -23.68 -2.63 22.90
C GLU A 291 -23.42 -3.79 21.91
N ILE A 292 -22.17 -4.26 21.88
CA ILE A 292 -21.79 -5.49 21.19
C ILE A 292 -22.12 -6.66 22.11
N HIS A 293 -22.92 -7.62 21.67
CA HIS A 293 -23.33 -8.78 22.47
C HIS A 293 -23.45 -10.07 21.64
N GLY A 294 -23.45 -11.23 22.29
CA GLY A 294 -23.64 -12.54 21.67
C GLY A 294 -22.85 -13.67 22.33
N ALA A 295 -23.29 -14.91 22.14
CA ALA A 295 -22.63 -16.12 22.63
C ALA A 295 -21.94 -16.90 21.47
N PRO A 296 -20.62 -17.16 21.51
CA PRO A 296 -19.95 -17.91 20.45
C PRO A 296 -20.41 -19.37 20.43
N PRO A 297 -20.78 -19.94 19.26
CA PRO A 297 -21.13 -21.35 19.13
C PRO A 297 -19.93 -22.28 19.30
N ASP A 298 -20.24 -23.56 19.40
CA ASP A 298 -19.34 -24.71 19.47
C ASP A 298 -18.18 -24.68 18.46
N ASP A 299 -18.45 -24.23 17.25
CA ASP A 299 -17.52 -24.20 16.12
C ASP A 299 -16.85 -22.83 15.92
N ALA A 300 -17.12 -21.86 16.80
CA ALA A 300 -16.59 -20.51 16.70
C ALA A 300 -15.06 -20.50 16.61
N GLN A 301 -14.54 -19.69 15.69
CA GLN A 301 -13.12 -19.40 15.53
C GLN A 301 -12.86 -17.91 15.79
N SER A 302 -11.60 -17.59 16.10
CA SER A 302 -11.15 -16.20 16.24
C SER A 302 -11.28 -15.46 14.91
N SER A 303 -11.77 -14.24 14.95
CA SER A 303 -12.12 -13.44 13.77
C SER A 303 -11.82 -11.97 13.98
N ASN A 304 -11.56 -11.25 12.89
CA ASN A 304 -11.54 -9.80 12.89
C ASN A 304 -12.73 -9.29 12.08
N SER A 305 -13.34 -8.20 12.52
CA SER A 305 -14.49 -7.56 11.89
C SER A 305 -14.28 -6.04 11.91
N THR A 306 -14.89 -5.33 10.97
CA THR A 306 -14.84 -3.85 10.94
C THR A 306 -16.23 -3.28 11.20
N LEU A 307 -16.33 -2.41 12.19
CA LEU A 307 -17.51 -1.59 12.47
C LEU A 307 -17.28 -0.21 11.85
N THR A 308 -17.99 0.12 10.77
CA THR A 308 -17.90 1.42 10.10
C THR A 308 -19.07 2.29 10.54
N PHE A 309 -18.79 3.30 11.33
CA PHE A 309 -19.73 4.34 11.73
C PHE A 309 -19.68 5.50 10.74
N ARG A 310 -20.84 6.08 10.43
CA ARG A 310 -20.93 7.27 9.59
C ARG A 310 -21.88 8.29 10.21
N ASP A 311 -21.44 9.55 10.26
CA ASP A 311 -22.27 10.65 10.78
C ASP A 311 -23.11 11.32 9.67
N ASN A 312 -23.98 12.23 10.11
CA ASN A 312 -24.77 13.12 9.28
C ASN A 312 -23.94 14.08 8.39
N TYR A 313 -22.65 14.27 8.67
CA TYR A 313 -21.69 15.06 7.88
C TYR A 313 -20.86 14.20 6.90
N ALA A 314 -21.19 12.91 6.77
CA ALA A 314 -20.50 11.92 5.95
C ALA A 314 -19.05 11.59 6.37
N ASN A 315 -18.63 11.94 7.59
CA ASN A 315 -17.42 11.39 8.19
C ASN A 315 -17.59 9.89 8.44
N THR A 316 -16.50 9.15 8.26
CA THR A 316 -16.46 7.71 8.50
C THR A 316 -15.43 7.42 9.58
N LEU A 317 -15.82 6.58 10.54
CA LEU A 317 -15.00 6.07 11.62
C LEU A 317 -15.02 4.55 11.55
N ASP A 318 -13.86 3.96 11.27
CA ASP A 318 -13.70 2.50 11.23
C ASP A 318 -13.13 2.02 12.57
N ILE A 319 -13.77 1.03 13.19
CA ILE A 319 -13.31 0.39 14.43
C ILE A 319 -13.05 -1.09 14.14
N LEU A 320 -11.82 -1.54 14.41
CA LEU A 320 -11.42 -2.94 14.25
C LEU A 320 -11.82 -3.72 15.51
N LEU A 321 -12.75 -4.65 15.33
CA LEU A 321 -13.17 -5.60 16.35
C LEU A 321 -12.41 -6.92 16.16
N SER A 322 -11.49 -7.22 17.07
CA SER A 322 -10.74 -8.48 17.08
C SER A 322 -11.29 -9.39 18.17
N VAL A 323 -11.91 -10.50 17.76
CA VAL A 323 -12.48 -11.51 18.65
C VAL A 323 -11.54 -12.70 18.71
N THR A 324 -11.01 -12.99 19.89
CA THR A 324 -10.23 -14.19 20.17
C THR A 324 -11.10 -15.19 20.92
N ILE A 325 -11.33 -16.36 20.34
CA ILE A 325 -11.98 -17.48 21.02
C ILE A 325 -10.91 -18.18 21.85
N LYS A 326 -11.04 -18.16 23.19
CA LYS A 326 -10.21 -18.99 24.06
C LYS A 326 -10.50 -20.45 23.78
N THR A 327 -9.45 -21.27 23.62
CA THR A 327 -9.67 -22.69 23.38
C THR A 327 -10.08 -23.39 24.68
N GLN A 328 -11.38 -23.62 24.79
CA GLN A 328 -11.85 -24.86 25.39
C GLN A 328 -11.83 -25.90 24.30
N ILE A 329 -11.14 -27.01 24.54
CA ILE A 329 -11.05 -28.16 23.64
C ILE A 329 -12.11 -29.18 24.06
N PHE A 330 -12.24 -29.41 25.37
CA PHE A 330 -13.31 -30.20 25.96
C PHE A 330 -14.56 -29.35 26.23
N ARG A 331 -15.73 -29.95 26.00
CA ARG A 331 -17.05 -29.46 26.45
C ARG A 331 -17.21 -29.60 27.96
N ASN A 332 -16.55 -30.59 28.54
CA ASN A 332 -16.48 -30.86 29.97
C ASN A 332 -15.17 -31.57 30.28
N THR A 333 -14.37 -31.05 31.22
CA THR A 333 -13.10 -31.63 31.67
C THR A 333 -13.26 -32.76 32.69
N SER A 334 -14.49 -33.10 33.08
CA SER A 334 -14.81 -34.26 33.92
C SER A 334 -15.61 -35.29 33.13
N LEU A 335 -14.95 -36.41 32.80
CA LEU A 335 -15.51 -37.54 32.06
C LEU A 335 -15.74 -38.72 33.02
N ALA A 336 -16.77 -39.53 32.78
CA ALA A 336 -17.02 -40.75 33.52
C ALA A 336 -17.55 -41.83 32.58
N PHE A 337 -17.00 -43.04 32.69
CA PHE A 337 -17.42 -44.19 31.90
C PHE A 337 -17.16 -45.49 32.65
N GLU A 338 -17.81 -46.56 32.21
CA GLU A 338 -17.86 -47.81 32.95
C GLU A 338 -17.31 -48.97 32.10
N ALA A 339 -16.62 -49.94 32.71
CA ALA A 339 -16.12 -51.13 32.03
C ALA A 339 -16.34 -52.40 32.86
N THR A 340 -16.53 -53.53 32.20
CA THR A 340 -16.72 -54.83 32.86
C THR A 340 -15.39 -55.63 32.90
N PRO A 341 -14.98 -56.20 34.04
CA PRO A 341 -13.79 -57.06 34.12
C PRO A 341 -13.84 -58.25 33.15
N GLY A 342 -12.84 -58.34 32.28
CA GLY A 342 -12.71 -59.40 31.27
C GLY A 342 -13.47 -59.19 29.96
N GLU A 343 -14.17 -58.06 29.80
CA GLU A 343 -14.77 -57.62 28.54
C GLU A 343 -13.94 -56.45 27.95
N GLU A 344 -14.01 -56.26 26.64
CA GLU A 344 -13.40 -55.10 25.99
C GLU A 344 -14.35 -53.90 26.12
N PHE A 345 -13.82 -52.75 26.54
CA PHE A 345 -14.56 -51.48 26.54
C PHE A 345 -13.98 -50.52 25.51
N SER A 346 -14.84 -49.64 25.00
CA SER A 346 -14.51 -48.60 24.04
C SER A 346 -15.30 -47.35 24.42
N PHE A 347 -14.61 -46.26 24.71
CA PHE A 347 -15.19 -44.97 25.03
C PHE A 347 -14.74 -43.93 24.00
N ASP A 348 -15.72 -43.36 23.29
CA ASP A 348 -15.49 -42.34 22.29
C ASP A 348 -15.47 -40.95 22.93
N ILE A 349 -14.36 -40.22 22.76
CA ILE A 349 -14.17 -38.86 23.27
C ILE A 349 -14.74 -37.82 22.29
N GLU A 350 -15.00 -38.16 21.02
CA GLU A 350 -15.52 -37.25 19.99
C GLU A 350 -16.73 -36.40 20.46
N PRO A 351 -17.76 -36.95 21.14
CA PRO A 351 -18.91 -36.16 21.63
C PRO A 351 -18.58 -35.14 22.72
N TYR A 352 -17.41 -35.26 23.37
CA TYR A 352 -16.97 -34.41 24.47
C TYR A 352 -16.01 -33.30 24.03
N LEU A 353 -15.70 -33.23 22.73
CA LEU A 353 -14.85 -32.19 22.15
C LEU A 353 -15.70 -31.15 21.42
N TRP A 354 -15.25 -29.89 21.42
CA TRP A 354 -15.91 -28.85 20.61
C TRP A 354 -15.65 -29.02 19.12
N LEU A 355 -14.39 -29.33 18.75
CA LEU A 355 -13.96 -29.44 17.34
C LEU A 355 -13.08 -30.70 17.12
N PRO A 356 -13.68 -31.91 17.07
CA PRO A 356 -12.93 -33.18 17.09
C PRO A 356 -11.83 -33.32 16.03
N SER A 357 -12.05 -32.80 14.83
CA SER A 357 -11.09 -32.86 13.71
C SER A 357 -9.78 -32.11 13.96
N ASP A 358 -9.82 -31.01 14.74
CA ASP A 358 -8.66 -30.20 15.08
C ASP A 358 -7.89 -30.72 16.31
N VAL A 359 -8.34 -31.82 16.93
CA VAL A 359 -7.77 -32.30 18.20
C VAL A 359 -6.81 -33.47 18.01
N GLU A 360 -5.73 -33.46 18.79
CA GLU A 360 -4.84 -34.59 19.05
C GLU A 360 -4.87 -34.88 20.57
N LEU A 361 -4.96 -36.15 20.96
CA LEU A 361 -5.09 -36.56 22.36
C LEU A 361 -3.87 -37.37 22.82
N GLU A 362 -3.35 -37.00 23.99
CA GLU A 362 -2.37 -37.75 24.76
C GLU A 362 -3.05 -38.35 26.00
N LEU A 363 -2.74 -39.61 26.28
CA LEU A 363 -3.28 -40.38 27.41
C LEU A 363 -2.20 -40.58 28.47
N ASP A 364 -2.48 -40.18 29.71
CA ASP A 364 -1.72 -40.58 30.90
C ASP A 364 -2.63 -41.42 31.80
N ALA A 365 -2.32 -42.72 31.88
CA ALA A 365 -3.13 -43.72 32.57
C ALA A 365 -2.24 -44.60 33.47
N PRO A 366 -2.66 -44.92 34.71
CA PRO A 366 -1.88 -45.73 35.64
C PRO A 366 -1.78 -47.21 35.24
N GLU A 367 -2.62 -47.66 34.29
CA GLU A 367 -2.83 -49.06 33.95
C GLU A 367 -2.47 -49.36 32.48
N PRO A 368 -1.56 -50.31 32.19
CA PRO A 368 -0.98 -50.52 30.85
C PRO A 368 -1.92 -51.20 29.84
N TRP A 369 -3.10 -51.63 30.27
CA TRP A 369 -4.15 -52.20 29.41
C TRP A 369 -5.13 -51.15 28.89
N ILE A 370 -5.03 -49.90 29.35
CA ILE A 370 -5.78 -48.75 28.83
C ILE A 370 -4.95 -48.11 27.72
N LYS A 371 -5.57 -47.86 26.57
CA LYS A 371 -4.93 -47.28 25.38
C LYS A 371 -5.83 -46.22 24.76
N ILE A 372 -5.24 -45.42 23.87
CA ILE A 372 -5.96 -44.47 23.03
C ILE A 372 -5.57 -44.70 21.57
N GLU A 373 -6.56 -44.75 20.68
CA GLU A 373 -6.38 -44.77 19.24
C GLU A 373 -7.29 -43.71 18.61
N GLY A 374 -6.69 -42.66 18.05
CA GLY A 374 -7.43 -41.49 17.57
C GLY A 374 -8.13 -40.75 18.71
N LEU A 375 -9.47 -40.76 18.70
CA LEU A 375 -10.32 -40.16 19.75
C LEU A 375 -10.98 -41.22 20.66
N VAL A 376 -10.63 -42.50 20.51
CA VAL A 376 -11.25 -43.60 21.26
C VAL A 376 -10.28 -44.13 22.32
N VAL A 377 -10.73 -44.14 23.58
CA VAL A 377 -10.04 -44.84 24.68
C VAL A 377 -10.60 -46.25 24.79
N SER A 378 -9.73 -47.24 24.77
CA SER A 378 -10.12 -48.66 24.78
C SER A 378 -9.20 -49.51 25.66
N GLY A 379 -9.66 -50.71 25.98
CA GLY A 379 -8.87 -51.67 26.74
C GLY A 379 -9.68 -52.88 27.20
N THR A 380 -9.00 -53.81 27.87
CA THR A 380 -9.63 -55.01 28.46
C THR A 380 -9.19 -55.13 29.91
N PRO A 381 -10.02 -54.78 30.90
CA PRO A 381 -9.65 -54.89 32.30
C PRO A 381 -9.42 -56.36 32.68
N PRO A 382 -8.33 -56.73 33.37
CA PRO A 382 -8.05 -58.12 33.74
C PRO A 382 -9.16 -58.74 34.59
N ARG A 383 -9.52 -60.02 34.35
CA ARG A 383 -10.60 -60.74 35.08
C ARG A 383 -10.42 -60.85 36.61
N ALA A 384 -9.29 -60.42 37.15
CA ALA A 384 -8.98 -60.43 38.58
C ALA A 384 -9.03 -59.04 39.23
N THR A 385 -9.39 -57.97 38.50
CA THR A 385 -9.55 -56.64 39.10
C THR A 385 -10.77 -56.61 40.02
N LEU A 386 -10.58 -56.05 41.21
CA LEU A 386 -11.69 -55.74 42.13
C LEU A 386 -12.48 -54.54 41.60
N PRO A 387 -13.79 -54.44 41.91
CA PRO A 387 -14.58 -53.23 41.63
C PRO A 387 -13.91 -52.00 42.25
N GLY A 388 -13.76 -50.94 41.46
CA GLY A 388 -13.02 -49.75 41.84
C GLY A 388 -13.17 -48.64 40.81
N ASN A 389 -12.59 -47.48 41.14
CA ASN A 389 -12.52 -46.32 40.26
C ASN A 389 -11.05 -46.07 39.88
N ILE A 390 -10.78 -45.97 38.59
CA ILE A 390 -9.45 -45.69 38.03
C ILE A 390 -9.48 -44.28 37.45
N LYS A 391 -8.57 -43.42 37.89
CA LYS A 391 -8.41 -42.07 37.34
C LYS A 391 -7.46 -42.09 36.15
N ILE A 392 -7.90 -41.48 35.07
CA ILE A 392 -7.19 -41.35 33.79
C ILE A 392 -7.08 -39.85 33.49
N ILE A 393 -5.94 -39.41 32.96
CA ILE A 393 -5.71 -38.03 32.55
C ILE A 393 -5.63 -37.99 31.02
N LEU A 394 -6.42 -37.12 30.42
CA LEU A 394 -6.47 -36.90 28.97
C LEU A 394 -6.02 -35.48 28.68
N LYS A 395 -4.90 -35.32 27.97
CA LYS A 395 -4.42 -34.02 27.49
C LYS A 395 -4.79 -33.88 26.02
N ALA A 396 -5.69 -32.96 25.71
CA ALA A 396 -6.03 -32.60 24.34
C ALA A 396 -5.18 -31.41 23.90
N THR A 397 -4.72 -31.42 22.65
CA THR A 397 -4.00 -30.30 22.02
C THR A 397 -4.68 -29.97 20.70
N SER A 398 -4.92 -28.67 20.44
CA SER A 398 -5.48 -28.20 19.17
C SER A 398 -4.36 -28.04 18.13
N LYS A 399 -4.53 -28.64 16.95
CA LYS A 399 -3.55 -28.60 15.86
C LYS A 399 -3.42 -27.20 15.27
N SER A 400 -4.53 -26.47 15.15
CA SER A 400 -4.57 -25.10 14.62
C SER A 400 -3.96 -24.06 15.57
N SER A 401 -4.22 -24.14 16.88
CA SER A 401 -3.81 -23.12 17.86
C SER A 401 -2.58 -23.48 18.68
N GLN A 402 -2.22 -24.77 18.76
CA GLN A 402 -1.19 -25.33 19.65
C GLN A 402 -1.46 -25.13 21.16
N GLU A 403 -2.66 -24.68 21.55
CA GLU A 403 -3.09 -24.68 22.95
C GLU A 403 -3.49 -26.10 23.40
N SER A 404 -3.36 -26.40 24.70
CA SER A 404 -3.69 -27.70 25.27
C SER A 404 -4.53 -27.59 26.54
N GLU A 405 -5.51 -28.47 26.68
CA GLU A 405 -6.41 -28.59 27.84
C GLU A 405 -6.34 -30.01 28.43
N ILE A 406 -6.57 -30.13 29.74
CA ILE A 406 -6.54 -31.42 30.44
C ILE A 406 -7.93 -31.75 30.99
N ALA A 407 -8.43 -32.94 30.66
CA ALA A 407 -9.59 -33.56 31.26
C ALA A 407 -9.18 -34.72 32.18
N THR A 408 -9.97 -34.95 33.22
CA THR A 408 -9.91 -36.14 34.08
C THR A 408 -11.05 -37.08 33.73
N ALA A 409 -10.74 -38.35 33.52
CA ALA A 409 -11.71 -39.41 33.28
C ALA A 409 -11.73 -40.41 34.44
N ASP A 410 -12.90 -40.61 35.03
CA ASP A 410 -13.15 -41.54 36.12
C ASP A 410 -13.78 -42.83 35.55
N LEU A 411 -12.97 -43.89 35.44
CA LEU A 411 -13.37 -45.21 34.95
C LEU A 411 -13.89 -46.09 36.10
N THR A 412 -15.16 -46.50 36.07
CA THR A 412 -15.79 -47.41 37.06
C THR A 412 -15.80 -48.85 36.57
N LEU A 413 -15.44 -49.81 37.43
CA LEU A 413 -15.49 -51.25 37.10
C LEU A 413 -16.79 -51.91 37.59
N LEU A 414 -17.59 -52.42 36.65
CA LEU A 414 -18.94 -53.00 36.85
C LEU A 414 -18.95 -54.52 37.09
N SER A 415 -20.11 -55.05 37.50
CA SER A 415 -20.38 -56.48 37.59
C SER A 415 -21.19 -56.99 36.38
N VAL A 416 -20.73 -58.08 35.76
CA VAL A 416 -21.23 -58.63 34.47
C VAL A 416 -22.73 -58.95 34.42
N THR A 417 -23.44 -58.47 33.40
CA THR A 417 -24.65 -59.10 32.80
C THR A 417 -24.83 -58.54 31.37
N ALA A 418 -24.97 -59.41 30.36
CA ALA A 418 -24.91 -59.02 28.95
C ALA A 418 -26.25 -59.13 28.20
N ILE A 419 -26.45 -58.31 27.15
CA ILE A 419 -26.79 -58.71 25.75
C ILE A 419 -26.92 -57.48 24.81
N SER A 420 -26.54 -57.69 23.55
CA SER A 420 -26.34 -56.71 22.45
C SER A 420 -27.62 -56.14 21.79
N SER A 421 -27.48 -54.99 21.13
CA SER A 421 -28.45 -54.41 20.16
C SER A 421 -27.80 -54.13 18.78
N THR A 422 -28.59 -53.73 17.78
CA THR A 422 -28.20 -53.67 16.33
C THR A 422 -28.52 -52.33 15.63
N ILE A 423 -27.71 -51.94 14.65
CA ILE A 423 -27.74 -50.68 13.88
C ILE A 423 -28.25 -50.90 12.43
N PRO A 424 -28.89 -49.90 11.76
CA PRO A 424 -28.51 -49.62 10.35
C PRO A 424 -28.65 -48.15 9.85
N THR A 425 -27.78 -47.77 8.90
CA THR A 425 -27.80 -46.61 7.97
C THR A 425 -26.78 -46.89 6.83
N PRO A 426 -26.60 -46.11 5.73
CA PRO A 426 -27.35 -44.97 5.16
C PRO A 426 -27.67 -45.18 3.64
N SER A 427 -27.86 -44.10 2.86
CA SER A 427 -28.00 -44.13 1.38
C SER A 427 -27.23 -42.99 0.67
N SER A 428 -26.76 -43.24 -0.57
CA SER A 428 -26.10 -42.25 -1.45
C SER A 428 -26.23 -42.64 -2.93
N SER A 429 -26.08 -41.68 -3.86
CA SER A 429 -26.12 -41.95 -5.31
C SER A 429 -25.32 -40.93 -6.16
N THR A 430 -24.61 -41.39 -7.20
CA THR A 430 -23.92 -40.55 -8.21
C THR A 430 -23.66 -41.31 -9.54
N VAL A 431 -23.21 -40.56 -10.58
CA VAL A 431 -22.54 -41.00 -11.84
C VAL A 431 -23.49 -41.56 -12.95
N THR A 432 -23.53 -41.04 -14.21
CA THR A 432 -22.57 -41.37 -15.30
C THR A 432 -22.60 -40.44 -16.55
N LYS A 433 -21.51 -40.52 -17.36
CA LYS A 433 -21.18 -39.94 -18.71
C LYS A 433 -21.87 -40.77 -19.87
N PRO A 434 -21.60 -40.71 -21.23
CA PRO A 434 -20.61 -39.97 -22.07
C PRO A 434 -20.98 -39.53 -23.56
N SER A 435 -20.01 -38.90 -24.29
CA SER A 435 -19.49 -39.30 -25.65
C SER A 435 -19.86 -38.64 -27.06
N VAL A 436 -18.79 -38.30 -27.83
CA VAL A 436 -18.53 -38.30 -29.33
C VAL A 436 -18.90 -37.15 -30.33
N LYS A 437 -17.94 -36.88 -31.25
CA LYS A 437 -17.83 -36.16 -32.60
C LYS A 437 -18.99 -36.38 -33.63
N PRO A 438 -19.14 -35.68 -34.81
CA PRO A 438 -18.15 -35.47 -35.94
C PRO A 438 -18.28 -34.17 -36.87
N THR A 439 -17.26 -33.66 -37.63
CA THR A 439 -16.91 -33.77 -39.10
C THR A 439 -17.30 -32.63 -40.14
N ASN A 440 -16.26 -31.96 -40.70
CA ASN A 440 -15.89 -31.42 -42.06
C ASN A 440 -16.79 -30.67 -43.11
N THR A 441 -16.09 -29.80 -43.89
CA THR A 441 -16.24 -29.40 -45.36
C THR A 441 -17.36 -28.41 -45.79
N ALA A 442 -17.29 -27.58 -46.86
CA ALA A 442 -16.27 -27.26 -47.89
C ALA A 442 -16.53 -25.91 -48.66
N VAL A 443 -15.45 -25.27 -49.18
CA VAL A 443 -15.27 -24.55 -50.49
C VAL A 443 -16.25 -23.46 -51.02
N SER A 444 -15.67 -22.35 -51.52
CA SER A 444 -16.22 -21.45 -52.57
C SER A 444 -15.13 -21.05 -53.59
N PRO A 445 -15.41 -20.88 -54.91
CA PRO A 445 -14.40 -20.54 -55.92
C PRO A 445 -14.63 -19.22 -56.73
N ASP A 446 -13.53 -18.63 -57.23
CA ASP A 446 -13.35 -17.89 -58.52
C ASP A 446 -14.22 -16.60 -58.82
N SER A 447 -13.82 -15.58 -59.61
CA SER A 447 -12.73 -15.47 -60.61
C SER A 447 -12.39 -14.02 -61.10
N ARG A 448 -11.15 -13.84 -61.61
CA ARG A 448 -10.67 -13.06 -62.81
C ARG A 448 -10.61 -11.50 -62.93
N LYS A 449 -9.37 -11.03 -63.25
CA LYS A 449 -8.89 -10.01 -64.25
C LYS A 449 -9.47 -8.56 -64.15
N GLY A 450 -8.80 -7.42 -64.32
CA GLY A 450 -7.58 -6.92 -65.01
C GLY A 450 -7.88 -5.43 -65.37
N PHE A 451 -6.99 -4.47 -65.71
CA PHE A 451 -5.58 -4.40 -66.12
C PHE A 451 -4.94 -3.07 -65.57
N LYS A 452 -3.99 -2.45 -66.30
CA LYS A 452 -3.40 -1.07 -66.14
C LYS A 452 -3.20 -0.47 -67.56
N PRO A 453 -2.58 0.71 -67.83
CA PRO A 453 -2.09 1.84 -66.98
C PRO A 453 -2.45 3.27 -67.52
N GLY A 454 -1.88 4.36 -66.95
CA GLY A 454 -1.82 5.68 -67.60
C GLY A 454 -1.38 6.85 -66.68
N TYR A 455 -0.33 7.62 -67.06
CA TYR A 455 0.28 8.69 -66.24
C TYR A 455 -0.13 10.11 -66.67
N ILE A 456 -0.70 10.92 -65.75
CA ILE A 456 -0.57 12.39 -65.69
C ILE A 456 -0.74 12.85 -64.23
N VAL A 457 0.32 13.28 -63.52
CA VAL A 457 0.17 13.69 -62.09
C VAL A 457 1.04 14.87 -61.61
N LEU A 458 2.10 15.28 -62.33
CA LEU A 458 3.18 16.07 -61.72
C LEU A 458 2.82 17.54 -61.38
N ALA A 459 1.94 18.19 -62.15
CA ALA A 459 1.58 19.62 -61.92
C ALA A 459 0.62 19.84 -60.75
N ILE A 460 -0.16 18.83 -60.36
CA ILE A 460 -1.10 18.90 -59.23
C ILE A 460 -0.45 18.38 -57.95
N LEU A 461 0.54 17.47 -58.06
CA LEU A 461 1.27 16.93 -56.92
C LEU A 461 2.05 17.99 -56.14
N LEU A 462 2.69 18.98 -56.78
CA LEU A 462 3.46 20.01 -56.06
C LEU A 462 2.62 20.88 -55.10
N PRO A 463 1.51 21.52 -55.52
CA PRO A 463 0.66 22.27 -54.59
C PRO A 463 -0.07 21.37 -53.59
N LEU A 464 -0.41 20.11 -53.95
CA LEU A 464 -0.92 19.13 -52.99
C LEU A 464 0.12 18.73 -51.95
N LEU A 465 1.39 18.57 -52.33
CA LEU A 465 2.49 18.22 -51.44
C LEU A 465 2.84 19.40 -50.53
N PHE A 466 2.75 20.64 -51.01
CA PHE A 466 2.86 21.84 -50.18
C PHE A 466 1.71 21.93 -49.16
N LEU A 467 0.46 21.74 -49.59
CA LEU A 467 -0.71 21.69 -48.69
C LEU A 467 -0.61 20.53 -47.68
N ALA A 468 -0.12 19.36 -48.11
CA ALA A 468 0.13 18.23 -47.21
C ALA A 468 1.25 18.54 -46.20
N LEU A 469 2.31 19.27 -46.60
CA LEU A 469 3.40 19.68 -45.72
C LEU A 469 2.96 20.76 -44.71
N VAL A 470 2.12 21.71 -45.13
CA VAL A 470 1.47 22.68 -44.23
C VAL A 470 0.49 21.97 -43.27
N ALA A 471 -0.33 21.05 -43.77
CA ALA A 471 -1.21 20.24 -42.92
C ALA A 471 -0.40 19.37 -41.93
N PHE A 472 0.71 18.78 -42.37
CA PHE A 472 1.64 18.03 -41.53
C PHE A 472 2.28 18.92 -40.46
N LEU A 473 2.72 20.14 -40.80
CA LEU A 473 3.21 21.11 -39.81
C LEU A 473 2.12 21.51 -38.80
N ILE A 474 0.88 21.74 -39.23
CA ILE A 474 -0.25 22.03 -38.34
C ILE A 474 -0.54 20.83 -37.43
N ILE A 475 -0.51 19.60 -37.96
CA ILE A 475 -0.65 18.35 -37.19
C ILE A 475 0.51 18.21 -36.20
N CYS A 476 1.76 18.48 -36.58
CA CYS A 476 2.92 18.46 -35.68
C CYS A 476 2.80 19.50 -34.56
N CYS A 477 2.36 20.72 -34.86
CA CYS A 477 2.08 21.74 -33.85
C CYS A 477 0.94 21.31 -32.91
N ARG A 478 -0.13 20.69 -33.43
CA ARG A 478 -1.21 20.12 -32.60
C ARG A 478 -0.74 18.92 -31.77
N ARG A 479 0.12 18.03 -32.29
CA ARG A 479 0.76 16.94 -31.53
C ARG A 479 1.65 17.48 -30.42
N ARG A 480 2.48 18.50 -30.68
CA ARG A 480 3.30 19.17 -29.65
C ARG A 480 2.43 19.78 -28.55
N ARG A 481 1.31 20.42 -28.90
CA ARG A 481 0.37 21.01 -27.94
C ARG A 481 -0.43 19.95 -27.15
N ARG A 482 -0.82 18.83 -27.77
CA ARG A 482 -1.46 17.69 -27.09
C ARG A 482 -0.51 16.94 -26.14
N ARG A 483 0.77 16.79 -26.52
CA ARG A 483 1.82 16.26 -25.62
C ARG A 483 1.99 17.12 -24.37
N GLY A 484 1.91 18.45 -24.50
CA GLY A 484 1.76 19.36 -23.36
C GLY A 484 0.53 18.99 -22.53
N SER A 485 -0.66 19.00 -23.13
CA SER A 485 -1.93 18.74 -22.43
C SER A 485 -1.97 17.44 -21.60
N ALA A 486 -1.43 16.32 -22.11
CA ALA A 486 -1.40 15.05 -21.35
C ALA A 486 -0.38 15.09 -20.19
N HIS A 487 0.75 15.78 -20.39
CA HIS A 487 1.75 16.01 -19.36
C HIS A 487 1.26 17.00 -18.29
N ASP A 488 0.52 18.04 -18.69
CA ASP A 488 -0.05 19.07 -17.81
C ASP A 488 -1.20 18.52 -16.95
N GLU A 489 -2.06 17.65 -17.49
CA GLU A 489 -3.13 17.01 -16.71
C GLU A 489 -2.56 16.10 -15.60
N LEU A 490 -1.48 15.38 -15.90
CA LEU A 490 -0.83 14.47 -14.96
C LEU A 490 0.08 15.23 -13.97
N LYS A 491 0.63 16.40 -14.37
CA LYS A 491 1.38 17.30 -13.48
C LYS A 491 0.53 17.85 -12.34
N ASN A 492 -0.79 17.99 -12.53
CA ASN A 492 -1.70 18.36 -11.44
C ASN A 492 -2.03 17.18 -10.51
N LYS A 493 -1.59 15.96 -10.83
CA LYS A 493 -1.86 14.71 -10.07
C LYS A 493 -0.63 14.13 -9.36
N ILE A 494 0.58 14.64 -9.63
CA ILE A 494 1.78 14.39 -8.82
C ILE A 494 2.26 15.71 -8.22
N SER A 495 2.48 15.74 -6.90
CA SER A 495 3.18 16.87 -6.28
C SER A 495 4.67 16.84 -6.63
N ASP A 496 5.23 17.99 -6.99
CA ASP A 496 6.68 18.13 -7.17
C ASP A 496 7.42 17.60 -5.92
N PRO A 497 8.46 16.75 -6.08
CA PRO A 497 9.08 16.06 -4.96
C PRO A 497 9.71 17.06 -3.98
N VAL A 498 9.32 16.98 -2.70
CA VAL A 498 9.85 17.84 -1.65
C VAL A 498 11.34 17.55 -1.44
N PRO A 499 12.24 18.54 -1.57
CA PRO A 499 13.67 18.33 -1.30
C PRO A 499 13.89 17.78 0.11
N GLY A 500 14.48 16.58 0.20
CA GLY A 500 14.73 15.87 1.46
C GLY A 500 14.02 14.52 1.61
N SER A 501 12.98 14.20 0.81
CA SER A 501 12.20 12.96 0.99
C SER A 501 12.93 11.65 0.64
N PHE A 502 14.11 11.73 0.01
CA PHE A 502 14.94 10.60 -0.41
C PHE A 502 16.38 10.72 0.11
N VAL A 503 16.58 11.17 1.35
CA VAL A 503 17.90 11.27 1.98
C VAL A 503 18.21 9.97 2.74
N ALA A 504 19.29 9.30 2.33
CA ALA A 504 19.84 8.17 3.07
C ALA A 504 20.65 8.67 4.27
N ASN A 505 20.32 8.20 5.47
CA ASN A 505 21.02 8.51 6.71
C ASN A 505 21.68 7.25 7.27
N GLY A 506 22.91 6.96 6.83
CA GLY A 506 23.81 6.04 7.51
C GLY A 506 24.74 6.81 8.44
N GLU A 507 24.82 6.43 9.71
CA GLU A 507 25.82 6.99 10.62
C GLU A 507 27.23 6.59 10.16
N LEU A 508 28.05 7.58 9.82
CA LEU A 508 29.41 7.36 9.34
C LEU A 508 30.36 6.99 10.48
N HIS A 509 30.25 5.77 11.01
CA HIS A 509 31.21 5.23 11.97
C HIS A 509 32.54 4.95 11.27
N SER A 510 33.49 5.86 11.46
CA SER A 510 34.82 5.80 10.85
C SER A 510 35.69 4.70 11.45
N ARG A 511 35.94 3.62 10.70
CA ARG A 511 37.14 2.78 10.88
C ARG A 511 37.54 2.02 9.61
N ASP A 512 38.77 2.28 9.16
CA ASP A 512 39.56 1.55 8.14
C ASP A 512 38.87 1.00 6.88
N GLY A 513 38.91 1.79 5.81
CA GLY A 513 39.79 1.44 4.69
C GLY A 513 39.48 0.23 3.81
N SER A 514 38.27 0.08 3.26
CA SER A 514 38.04 -0.84 2.12
C SER A 514 37.04 -0.39 1.04
N GLU A 515 36.53 0.84 1.06
CA GLU A 515 35.40 1.26 0.19
C GLU A 515 35.79 1.95 -1.14
N GLN A 516 36.88 1.51 -1.80
CA GLN A 516 37.14 1.89 -3.20
C GLN A 516 36.76 0.80 -4.23
N SER A 517 36.36 -0.41 -3.80
CA SER A 517 36.19 -1.54 -4.71
C SER A 517 34.80 -1.72 -5.35
N ILE A 518 33.78 -0.93 -4.96
CA ILE A 518 32.39 -1.17 -5.40
C ILE A 518 32.06 -0.44 -6.71
N LEU A 519 32.42 0.85 -6.84
CA LEU A 519 32.21 1.58 -8.11
C LEU A 519 33.09 1.07 -9.26
N GLU A 520 34.26 0.49 -8.97
CA GLU A 520 35.19 0.03 -10.02
C GLU A 520 34.80 -1.30 -10.67
N ARG A 521 33.94 -2.11 -10.02
CA ARG A 521 33.46 -3.39 -10.57
C ARG A 521 32.25 -3.26 -11.49
N MET A 522 31.65 -2.07 -11.63
CA MET A 522 30.53 -1.80 -12.54
C MET A 522 30.97 -1.35 -13.95
N LYS A 523 32.00 -2.00 -14.52
CA LYS A 523 32.39 -1.81 -15.93
C LYS A 523 32.27 -3.13 -16.70
N PRO A 524 31.40 -3.24 -17.73
CA PRO A 524 31.44 -4.35 -18.65
C PRO A 524 32.74 -4.31 -19.49
N ALA A 525 33.33 -5.47 -19.75
CA ALA A 525 34.46 -5.60 -20.66
C ALA A 525 34.02 -5.23 -22.10
N GLY A 526 34.77 -4.34 -22.75
CA GLY A 526 34.36 -3.74 -24.02
C GLY A 526 34.77 -4.55 -25.26
N ASN A 527 33.88 -4.62 -26.25
CA ASN A 527 34.10 -3.97 -27.55
C ASN A 527 32.94 -4.22 -28.52
N ASN A 528 32.27 -3.15 -28.97
CA ASN A 528 32.14 -2.87 -30.41
C ASN A 528 31.58 -1.46 -30.68
N ARG A 529 32.08 -0.83 -31.75
CA ARG A 529 31.65 0.51 -32.19
C ARG A 529 30.36 0.41 -33.00
N HIS A 530 29.29 1.07 -32.55
CA HIS A 530 28.57 2.13 -33.29
C HIS A 530 27.14 2.34 -32.75
N SER A 531 26.96 3.34 -31.89
CA SER A 531 25.74 4.16 -31.88
C SER A 531 26.02 5.52 -31.25
N ARG A 532 25.46 6.58 -31.83
CA ARG A 532 25.48 7.96 -31.29
C ARG A 532 24.05 8.29 -30.86
N GLY A 533 23.82 8.50 -29.57
CA GLY A 533 22.50 8.93 -29.09
C GLY A 533 22.44 9.15 -27.58
N TYR A 534 22.39 10.42 -27.17
CA TYR A 534 21.86 10.92 -25.89
C TYR A 534 22.21 10.18 -24.59
N PHE A 535 23.31 10.61 -23.95
CA PHE A 535 23.47 10.57 -22.50
C PHE A 535 23.44 12.00 -21.95
N ASN A 536 22.49 12.29 -21.07
CA ASN A 536 22.54 13.45 -20.17
C ASN A 536 22.64 12.92 -18.73
N SER A 537 23.84 12.47 -18.34
CA SER A 537 24.16 12.21 -16.94
C SER A 537 24.62 13.51 -16.29
N ALA A 538 23.92 13.94 -15.24
CA ALA A 538 24.36 15.04 -14.38
C ALA A 538 25.55 14.57 -13.53
N ALA A 539 26.75 14.55 -14.12
CA ALA A 539 27.97 14.18 -13.42
C ALA A 539 28.45 15.32 -12.51
N ILE A 540 28.58 14.99 -11.23
CA ILE A 540 29.20 15.80 -10.18
C ILE A 540 30.60 16.24 -10.65
N LYS A 541 30.85 17.56 -10.70
CA LYS A 541 32.20 18.12 -10.85
C LYS A 541 32.72 18.60 -9.50
N ASN A 542 33.43 17.72 -8.80
CA ASN A 542 34.40 18.14 -7.80
C ASN A 542 35.77 18.28 -8.48
N THR A 543 36.28 19.50 -8.53
CA THR A 543 37.71 19.78 -8.74
C THR A 543 38.19 20.62 -7.58
N LEU A 544 39.02 20.02 -6.74
CA LEU A 544 39.73 20.68 -5.66
C LEU A 544 40.74 21.68 -6.25
N ASP A 545 40.76 22.90 -5.72
CA ASP A 545 42.02 23.58 -5.46
C ASP A 545 41.87 24.48 -4.22
N HIS A 546 42.87 24.46 -3.33
CA HIS A 546 42.81 25.14 -2.04
C HIS A 546 43.56 26.47 -2.07
N ARG A 547 42.90 27.57 -1.69
CA ARG A 547 43.54 28.70 -1.00
C ARG A 547 42.53 29.56 -0.24
N TRP A 548 42.86 29.87 1.01
CA TRP A 548 42.07 30.68 1.92
C TRP A 548 42.16 32.18 1.60
N ILE A 549 41.08 32.92 1.83
CA ILE A 549 41.05 34.32 2.33
C ILE A 549 39.67 34.57 2.98
N SER A 550 39.64 35.46 3.98
CA SER A 550 38.60 35.56 5.01
C SER A 550 37.24 36.13 4.58
N TYR A 551 36.23 35.78 5.36
CA TYR A 551 34.87 36.36 5.35
C TYR A 551 34.88 37.86 5.72
N VAL A 552 34.13 38.67 4.96
CA VAL A 552 33.62 40.00 5.37
C VAL A 552 32.18 40.07 4.88
N PRO A 553 31.18 40.37 5.74
CA PRO A 553 29.79 40.45 5.31
C PRO A 553 29.54 41.76 4.55
N VAL A 554 28.87 41.68 3.41
CA VAL A 554 28.33 42.83 2.68
C VAL A 554 26.81 42.65 2.60
N GLU A 555 26.09 43.68 3.04
CA GLU A 555 24.62 43.73 3.03
C GLU A 555 24.09 43.66 1.59
N GLN A 556 22.96 42.96 1.37
CA GLN A 556 22.28 42.93 0.08
C GLN A 556 20.92 43.65 0.14
N PRO A 557 20.53 44.39 -0.91
CA PRO A 557 19.36 45.27 -0.89
C PRO A 557 18.04 44.56 -1.23
N LEU A 558 16.94 45.12 -0.70
CA LEU A 558 15.58 44.77 -1.09
C LEU A 558 15.28 45.23 -2.54
N ILE A 559 14.72 44.33 -3.35
CA ILE A 559 14.24 44.64 -4.71
C ILE A 559 12.74 44.97 -4.64
N LEU A 560 12.36 46.11 -5.22
CA LEU A 560 10.98 46.60 -5.24
C LEU A 560 10.46 46.61 -6.69
N CYS A 561 9.54 45.70 -7.01
CA CYS A 561 8.91 45.65 -8.33
C CYS A 561 7.63 46.51 -8.37
N LEU A 562 7.49 47.31 -9.43
CA LEU A 562 6.31 48.15 -9.70
C LEU A 562 5.77 47.83 -11.10
N GLU A 563 4.50 47.48 -11.19
CA GLU A 563 3.79 47.28 -12.46
C GLU A 563 3.00 48.55 -12.81
N ILE A 564 3.25 49.13 -13.99
CA ILE A 564 2.61 50.37 -14.44
C ILE A 564 1.81 50.10 -15.72
N ILE A 565 0.49 50.03 -15.59
CA ILE A 565 -0.44 49.89 -16.72
C ILE A 565 -1.00 51.28 -17.09
N ARG A 566 -0.70 51.74 -18.31
CA ARG A 566 -1.04 53.09 -18.80
C ARG A 566 -2.38 53.07 -19.54
N THR A 567 -3.43 53.68 -18.97
CA THR A 567 -4.80 53.59 -19.53
C THR A 567 -5.35 54.85 -20.20
N LYS A 568 -4.65 56.00 -20.13
CA LYS A 568 -4.88 57.23 -20.94
C LYS A 568 -3.73 58.24 -20.78
N PRO A 569 -3.64 59.30 -21.62
CA PRO A 569 -2.46 60.17 -21.67
C PRO A 569 -2.06 60.87 -20.36
N ASN A 570 -3.03 61.28 -19.53
CA ASN A 570 -2.80 62.09 -18.32
C ASN A 570 -3.36 61.45 -17.03
N ALA A 571 -3.32 60.12 -16.90
CA ALA A 571 -3.67 59.47 -15.63
C ALA A 571 -2.82 58.21 -15.40
N VAL A 572 -2.16 58.14 -14.24
CA VAL A 572 -1.50 56.95 -13.71
C VAL A 572 -2.16 56.61 -12.37
N ARG A 573 -2.53 55.35 -12.16
CA ARG A 573 -2.91 54.81 -10.86
C ARG A 573 -1.93 53.70 -10.50
N ILE A 574 -1.42 53.74 -9.27
CA ILE A 574 -0.58 52.67 -8.71
C ILE A 574 -1.51 51.68 -8.02
N PHE A 575 -1.37 50.40 -8.32
CA PHE A 575 -2.06 49.31 -7.62
C PHE A 575 -1.01 48.35 -7.05
N HIS A 576 -0.89 48.35 -5.72
CA HIS A 576 -0.06 47.47 -4.89
C HIS A 576 1.46 47.61 -4.96
N VAL A 577 2.08 47.36 -3.80
CA VAL A 577 3.51 47.19 -3.56
C VAL A 577 3.65 45.86 -2.82
N PHE A 578 4.58 45.01 -3.24
CA PHE A 578 4.92 43.76 -2.55
C PHE A 578 6.34 43.82 -1.99
N LEU A 579 6.49 43.41 -0.73
CA LEU A 579 7.76 43.02 -0.14
C LEU A 579 7.79 41.48 -0.06
N ALA A 580 8.88 40.87 -0.48
CA ALA A 580 9.09 39.44 -0.40
C ALA A 580 10.39 39.16 0.36
N ASP A 581 10.28 38.51 1.52
CA ASP A 581 11.41 38.01 2.30
C ASP A 581 11.46 36.47 2.26
N ARG A 582 12.67 35.92 2.28
CA ARG A 582 12.94 34.47 2.25
C ARG A 582 13.74 34.04 3.49
N GLY A 583 13.06 34.00 4.62
CA GLY A 583 13.19 33.00 5.69
C GLY A 583 14.57 32.73 6.33
N CYS A 584 14.64 32.93 7.65
CA CYS A 584 15.48 32.11 8.52
C CYS A 584 14.81 31.87 9.89
N ARG A 585 15.33 30.88 10.63
CA ARG A 585 14.69 30.25 11.81
C ARG A 585 15.52 30.50 13.08
N ALA A 586 14.83 30.67 14.21
CA ALA A 586 15.12 30.09 15.55
C ALA A 586 15.30 31.04 16.77
N SER A 587 14.82 30.52 17.90
CA SER A 587 15.19 30.80 19.31
C SER A 587 14.47 31.91 20.10
N ALA A 588 13.46 31.47 20.87
CA ALA A 588 13.18 31.78 22.28
C ALA A 588 13.21 33.25 22.80
N ASN A 589 12.02 33.85 22.96
CA ASN A 589 11.34 34.01 24.27
C ASN A 589 10.01 34.77 24.12
N ALA A 590 9.13 34.72 25.13
CA ALA A 590 7.73 35.11 25.01
C ALA A 590 7.37 36.51 25.56
N ARG A 591 6.27 37.07 25.02
CA ARG A 591 5.48 38.26 25.44
C ARG A 591 6.05 39.65 25.03
N PRO A 592 5.19 40.69 24.98
CA PRO A 592 3.99 40.77 24.14
C PRO A 592 3.99 42.02 23.23
N ILE A 593 3.05 42.09 22.29
CA ILE A 593 2.91 43.19 21.32
C ILE A 593 2.28 44.41 22.01
N ASP A 594 3.08 45.44 22.31
CA ASP A 594 2.57 46.82 22.56
C ASP A 594 3.57 47.96 22.29
N GLU A 595 4.81 47.67 21.83
CA GLU A 595 5.85 48.71 21.61
C GLU A 595 6.21 48.98 20.12
N LEU A 596 5.53 48.34 19.16
CA LEU A 596 5.78 48.51 17.71
C LEU A 596 4.82 49.46 16.99
N LEU A 597 4.11 50.32 17.72
CA LEU A 597 3.23 51.36 17.17
C LEU A 597 3.78 52.80 17.31
N GLN A 598 5.02 52.97 17.76
CA GLN A 598 5.63 54.30 17.96
C GLN A 598 6.87 54.56 17.09
N GLN A 599 7.02 53.87 15.95
CA GLN A 599 8.13 54.07 15.02
C GLN A 599 7.72 54.17 13.53
N PHE A 600 6.45 54.48 13.25
CA PHE A 600 5.96 54.78 11.88
C PHE A 600 5.75 56.28 11.59
N GLU A 601 5.90 57.16 12.58
CA GLU A 601 5.97 58.61 12.35
C GLU A 601 7.43 59.10 12.30
N ARG A 602 8.03 59.07 11.10
CA ARG A 602 9.10 59.96 10.57
C ARG A 602 9.97 59.23 9.53
N CYS A 603 9.52 59.21 8.28
CA CYS A 603 10.44 59.20 7.13
C CYS A 603 9.81 59.93 5.95
N THR A 604 10.19 61.19 5.75
CA THR A 604 9.73 62.04 4.65
C THR A 604 10.50 61.71 3.38
N ILE A 605 9.83 61.22 2.34
CA ILE A 605 10.46 60.98 1.03
C ILE A 605 10.63 62.32 0.30
N GLN A 606 11.86 62.76 0.06
CA GLN A 606 12.14 63.78 -0.95
C GLN A 606 12.34 63.15 -2.32
N LEU A 607 11.47 63.50 -3.27
CA LEU A 607 11.62 63.17 -4.69
C LEU A 607 12.40 64.27 -5.40
N THR A 608 13.68 64.04 -5.73
CA THR A 608 14.47 64.91 -6.60
C THR A 608 14.27 64.51 -8.06
N TRP A 609 13.77 65.44 -8.89
CA TRP A 609 13.69 65.24 -10.34
C TRP A 609 15.05 65.47 -10.98
N CYS A 610 15.50 64.54 -11.84
CA CYS A 610 16.60 64.78 -12.78
C CYS A 610 16.09 64.65 -14.22
N SER A 611 15.94 65.79 -14.87
CA SER A 611 15.59 65.91 -16.29
C SER A 611 16.83 66.17 -17.14
N SER A 612 17.16 65.26 -18.06
CA SER A 612 17.73 65.62 -19.37
C SER A 612 17.97 64.38 -20.23
N TRP A 613 17.27 64.30 -21.36
CA TRP A 613 17.76 63.63 -22.57
C TRP A 613 18.35 64.69 -23.50
N PRO A 614 19.31 64.33 -24.35
CA PRO A 614 19.31 64.72 -25.75
C PRO A 614 19.03 63.52 -26.65
N ALA A 615 18.50 63.78 -27.83
CA ALA A 615 18.02 62.77 -28.77
C ALA A 615 19.05 62.45 -29.88
N GLU A 616 19.01 61.22 -30.38
CA GLU A 616 18.63 60.90 -31.77
C GLU A 616 17.98 59.50 -31.82
#